data_AF-A0A9E1F5T5-F1
#
_entry.id   AF-A0A9E1F5T5-F1
#
_cell.length_a   1.000
_cell.length_b   1.000
_cell.length_c   1.000
_cell.angle_alpha   90.00
_cell.angle_beta   90.00
_cell.angle_gamma   90.00
#
_symmetry.space_group_name_H-M   'P 1'
#
loop_
_entity.id
_entity.type
_entity.pdbx_description
1 polymer ?
#
loop_
_entity_poly.entity_id
_entity_poly.type
_entity_poly.pdbx_seq_one_letter_code
_entity_poly.pdbx_strand_id
1 'polypeptide(L)'
;MKKRIFTGNYEECKIGNLISISGDRGKSVGFTGKSIPQLAPKRKFWEIWHNNIGKIPEEQNNRYYIEEYYKQVLSQIDIEEVLKDEKDPILLCYEKEGQFCHRHVLAEFVNLKYGIYVPDISISEGLEIIEHKKPEYIRQILQKLMEKEVER
;
A
#
# COMPACT_ATOMS: atom_id res chain seq x y z
N MET A 1 14.91 -18.11 -3.94
CA MET A 1 15.16 -16.69 -4.27
C MET A 1 14.44 -15.82 -3.26
N LYS A 2 15.07 -14.77 -2.72
CA LYS A 2 14.35 -13.80 -1.88
C LYS A 2 13.30 -13.08 -2.75
N LYS A 3 12.03 -13.15 -2.37
CA LYS A 3 10.93 -12.43 -3.06
C LYS A 3 11.16 -10.93 -2.86
N ARG A 4 11.29 -10.17 -3.94
CA ARG A 4 11.33 -8.70 -3.87
C ARG A 4 9.94 -8.19 -4.20
N ILE A 5 9.47 -7.23 -3.42
CA ILE A 5 8.16 -6.60 -3.60
C ILE A 5 8.42 -5.11 -3.53
N PHE A 6 7.81 -4.34 -4.42
CA PHE A 6 7.95 -2.90 -4.51
C PHE A 6 6.57 -2.25 -4.44
N THR A 7 6.50 -1.01 -3.97
CA THR A 7 5.34 -0.15 -4.17
C THR A 7 5.70 1.04 -5.05
N GLY A 8 4.73 1.56 -5.77
CA GLY A 8 4.92 2.67 -6.71
C GLY A 8 3.60 3.40 -6.98
N ASN A 9 3.66 4.48 -7.75
CA ASN A 9 2.46 5.13 -8.25
C ASN A 9 2.36 5.01 -9.78
N TYR A 10 1.16 5.22 -10.30
CA TYR A 10 0.90 5.11 -11.74
C TYR A 10 1.68 6.13 -12.58
N GLU A 11 2.02 7.30 -12.03
CA GLU A 11 2.69 8.38 -12.76
C GLU A 11 4.17 8.05 -13.01
N GLU A 12 4.84 7.49 -12.01
CA GLU A 12 6.30 7.34 -12.01
C GLU A 12 6.78 5.90 -12.29
N CYS A 13 5.90 4.90 -12.16
CA CYS A 13 6.21 3.51 -12.49
C CYS A 13 5.52 3.09 -13.79
N LYS A 14 6.28 3.05 -14.89
CA LYS A 14 5.77 2.73 -16.24
C LYS A 14 6.28 1.41 -16.83
N ILE A 15 7.25 0.77 -16.18
CA ILE A 15 7.87 -0.48 -16.63
C ILE A 15 8.04 -1.46 -15.48
N GLY A 16 8.18 -2.75 -15.82
CA GLY A 16 8.29 -3.85 -14.84
C GLY A 16 6.99 -4.61 -14.64
N ASN A 17 6.92 -5.41 -13.57
CA ASN A 17 5.70 -6.16 -13.22
C ASN A 17 4.72 -5.24 -12.47
N LEU A 18 4.02 -4.39 -13.21
CA LEU A 18 3.08 -3.41 -12.67
C LEU A 18 1.74 -4.06 -12.30
N ILE A 19 1.33 -3.93 -11.04
CA ILE A 19 0.09 -4.50 -10.53
C ILE A 19 -0.70 -3.45 -9.76
N SER A 20 -1.90 -3.13 -10.24
CA SER A 20 -2.79 -2.21 -9.55
C SER A 20 -3.35 -2.83 -8.26
N ILE A 21 -3.33 -2.05 -7.18
CA ILE A 21 -4.02 -2.35 -5.91
C ILE A 21 -5.05 -1.27 -5.56
N SER A 22 -5.43 -0.40 -6.52
CA SER A 22 -6.46 0.63 -6.30
C SER A 22 -7.87 0.08 -6.50
N GLY A 23 -8.86 0.68 -5.84
CA GLY A 23 -10.25 0.20 -5.90
C GLY A 23 -10.86 0.20 -7.31
N ASP A 24 -10.47 1.15 -8.15
CA ASP A 24 -10.90 1.25 -9.55
C ASP A 24 -9.94 0.57 -10.54
N ARG A 25 -8.89 -0.10 -10.04
CA ARG A 25 -7.90 -0.85 -10.83
C ARG A 25 -7.07 0.01 -11.79
N GLY A 26 -6.85 1.29 -11.47
CA GLY A 26 -6.07 2.21 -12.30
C GLY A 26 -6.83 2.80 -13.50
N LYS A 27 -8.15 2.56 -13.59
CA LYS A 27 -8.98 3.00 -14.72
C LYS A 27 -9.00 4.51 -14.89
N SER A 28 -8.99 5.29 -13.80
CA SER A 28 -9.05 6.76 -13.90
C SER A 28 -7.82 7.39 -14.57
N VAL A 29 -6.68 6.67 -14.61
CA VAL A 29 -5.45 7.08 -15.31
C VAL A 29 -5.15 6.21 -16.54
N GLY A 30 -6.13 5.43 -17.02
CA GLY A 30 -5.98 4.60 -18.22
C GLY A 30 -5.04 3.41 -18.08
N PHE A 31 -4.76 2.93 -16.86
CA PHE A 31 -3.96 1.73 -16.65
C PHE A 31 -4.74 0.47 -17.07
N THR A 32 -4.09 -0.40 -17.85
CA THR A 32 -4.69 -1.63 -18.42
C THR A 32 -4.00 -2.93 -17.97
N GLY A 33 -3.11 -2.85 -16.99
CA GLY A 33 -2.33 -3.98 -16.48
C GLY A 33 -3.07 -4.88 -15.47
N LYS A 34 -2.32 -5.81 -14.87
CA LYS A 34 -2.84 -6.71 -13.84
C LYS A 34 -3.32 -5.93 -12.62
N SER A 35 -4.31 -6.47 -11.91
CA SER A 35 -4.79 -5.88 -10.66
C SER A 35 -5.04 -6.96 -9.61
N ILE A 36 -4.90 -6.60 -8.33
CA ILE A 36 -5.22 -7.43 -7.17
C ILE A 36 -6.24 -6.68 -6.32
N PRO A 37 -7.55 -6.76 -6.67
CA PRO A 37 -8.61 -6.03 -5.97
C PRO A 37 -8.76 -6.44 -4.50
N GLN A 38 -8.25 -7.61 -4.10
CA GLN A 38 -8.28 -8.07 -2.72
C GLN A 38 -7.45 -7.18 -1.79
N LEU A 39 -6.43 -6.50 -2.32
CA LEU A 39 -5.59 -5.57 -1.57
C LEU A 39 -6.14 -4.13 -1.58
N ALA A 40 -7.22 -3.85 -2.33
CA ALA A 40 -7.79 -2.51 -2.37
C ALA A 40 -8.53 -2.18 -1.06
N PRO A 41 -8.49 -0.92 -0.60
CA PRO A 41 -9.28 -0.48 0.54
C PRO A 41 -10.78 -0.64 0.25
N LYS A 42 -11.56 -1.01 1.27
CA LYS A 42 -13.01 -1.11 1.13
C LYS A 42 -13.60 0.29 0.99
N ARG A 43 -14.49 0.46 0.01
CA ARG A 43 -15.10 1.76 -0.34
C ARG A 43 -15.68 2.50 0.88
N LYS A 44 -16.36 1.78 1.78
CA LYS A 44 -17.05 2.36 2.94
C LYS A 44 -16.10 3.15 3.86
N PHE A 45 -15.00 2.56 4.32
CA PHE A 45 -14.09 3.29 5.22
C PHE A 45 -13.26 4.33 4.47
N TRP A 46 -12.93 4.05 3.20
CA TRP A 46 -12.25 5.03 2.34
C TRP A 46 -13.10 6.29 2.17
N GLU A 47 -14.40 6.18 1.93
CA GLU A 47 -15.32 7.32 1.82
C GLU A 47 -15.38 8.13 3.12
N ILE A 48 -15.39 7.47 4.28
CA ILE A 48 -15.38 8.14 5.59
C ILE A 48 -14.08 8.94 5.75
N TRP A 49 -12.93 8.30 5.49
CA TRP A 49 -11.63 8.98 5.56
C TRP A 49 -11.56 10.15 4.58
N HIS A 50 -11.97 9.96 3.33
CA HIS A 50 -11.93 10.99 2.30
C HIS A 50 -12.82 12.19 2.66
N ASN A 51 -14.04 11.93 3.13
CA ASN A 51 -14.99 12.97 3.55
C ASN A 51 -14.53 13.75 4.78
N ASN A 52 -13.58 13.23 5.55
CA ASN A 52 -13.02 13.84 6.76
C ASN A 52 -11.77 14.69 6.50
N ILE A 53 -11.22 14.68 5.27
CA ILE A 53 -10.09 15.52 4.90
C ILE A 53 -10.43 16.99 5.16
N GLY A 54 -9.58 17.67 5.92
CA GLY A 54 -9.75 19.07 6.33
C GLY A 54 -10.82 19.32 7.41
N LYS A 55 -11.56 18.30 7.85
CA LYS A 55 -12.60 18.43 8.90
C LYS A 55 -12.11 18.01 10.29
N ILE A 56 -11.18 17.06 10.33
CA ILE A 56 -10.52 16.58 11.54
C ILE A 56 -9.00 16.58 11.33
N PRO A 57 -8.18 16.55 12.41
CA PRO A 57 -6.73 16.45 12.28
C PRO A 57 -6.30 15.27 11.40
N GLU A 58 -5.34 15.52 10.50
CA GLU A 58 -4.88 14.52 9.53
C GLU A 58 -4.38 13.24 10.21
N GLU A 59 -3.62 13.37 11.30
CA GLU A 59 -3.12 12.23 12.06
C GLU A 59 -4.27 11.34 12.58
N GLN A 60 -5.34 11.95 13.09
CA GLN A 60 -6.51 11.23 13.56
C GLN A 60 -7.22 10.50 12.41
N ASN A 61 -7.36 11.17 11.27
CA ASN A 61 -8.02 10.58 10.10
C ASN A 61 -7.20 9.42 9.51
N ASN A 62 -5.89 9.61 9.34
CA ASN A 62 -5.00 8.58 8.78
C ASN A 62 -4.88 7.38 9.73
N ARG A 63 -4.90 7.60 11.05
CA ARG A 63 -4.98 6.52 12.04
C ARG A 63 -6.23 5.67 11.85
N TYR A 64 -7.40 6.29 11.73
CA TYR A 64 -8.65 5.59 11.43
C TYR A 64 -8.55 4.75 10.15
N TYR A 65 -7.98 5.31 9.08
CA TYR A 65 -7.80 4.58 7.83
C TYR A 65 -6.90 3.35 8.01
N ILE A 66 -5.75 3.50 8.67
CA ILE A 66 -4.80 2.41 8.91
C ILE A 66 -5.47 1.28 9.71
N GLU A 67 -6.23 1.63 10.75
CA GLU A 67 -6.97 0.68 11.59
C GLU A 67 -8.00 -0.12 10.77
N GLU A 68 -8.82 0.57 9.98
CA GLU A 68 -9.85 -0.09 9.17
C GLU A 68 -9.24 -0.91 8.02
N TYR A 69 -8.18 -0.43 7.38
CA TYR A 69 -7.51 -1.18 6.32
C TYR A 69 -6.83 -2.43 6.88
N TYR A 70 -6.18 -2.34 8.06
CA TYR A 70 -5.65 -3.50 8.75
C TYR A 70 -6.73 -4.53 9.08
N LYS A 71 -7.79 -4.10 9.76
CA LYS A 71 -8.86 -4.98 10.25
C LYS A 71 -9.68 -5.61 9.13
N GLN A 72 -10.00 -4.87 8.07
CA GLN A 72 -10.91 -5.34 7.03
C GLN A 72 -10.21 -5.96 5.81
N VAL A 73 -8.90 -5.75 5.65
CA VAL A 73 -8.14 -6.19 4.48
C VAL A 73 -6.89 -6.96 4.88
N LEU A 74 -5.92 -6.33 5.54
CA LEU A 74 -4.59 -6.93 5.74
C LEU A 74 -4.61 -8.15 6.67
N SER A 75 -5.40 -8.11 7.74
CA SER A 75 -5.58 -9.25 8.67
C SER A 75 -6.37 -10.42 8.06
N GLN A 76 -7.10 -10.18 6.97
CA GLN A 76 -8.00 -11.16 6.34
C GLN A 76 -7.38 -11.87 5.14
N ILE A 77 -6.13 -11.55 4.80
CA ILE A 77 -5.49 -12.01 3.57
C ILE A 77 -4.07 -12.54 3.82
N ASP A 78 -3.74 -13.64 3.14
CA ASP A 78 -2.37 -14.12 3.03
C ASP A 78 -1.69 -13.46 1.84
N ILE A 79 -0.74 -12.57 2.11
CA ILE A 79 -0.03 -11.83 1.07
C ILE A 79 0.94 -12.73 0.30
N GLU A 80 1.50 -13.76 0.95
CA GLU A 80 2.42 -14.67 0.27
C GLU A 80 1.68 -15.45 -0.81
N GLU A 81 0.49 -15.97 -0.47
CA GLU A 81 -0.40 -16.68 -1.39
C GLU A 81 -0.89 -15.77 -2.53
N VAL A 82 -1.32 -14.55 -2.22
CA VAL A 82 -1.81 -13.58 -3.23
C VAL A 82 -0.74 -13.21 -4.25
N LEU A 83 0.51 -13.15 -3.82
CA LEU A 83 1.64 -12.78 -4.68
C LEU A 83 2.47 -13.99 -5.13
N LYS A 84 2.02 -15.24 -4.90
CA LYS A 84 2.88 -16.43 -5.04
C LYS A 84 3.48 -16.59 -6.45
N ASP A 85 2.69 -16.24 -7.47
CA ASP A 85 3.07 -16.33 -8.89
C ASP A 85 3.74 -15.05 -9.40
N GLU A 86 3.88 -14.03 -8.55
CA GLU A 86 4.46 -12.74 -8.92
C GLU A 86 5.95 -12.70 -8.67
N LYS A 87 6.69 -12.41 -9.74
CA LYS A 87 8.12 -12.09 -9.66
C LYS A 87 8.29 -10.58 -9.66
N ASP A 88 8.96 -10.08 -8.63
CA ASP A 88 9.32 -8.66 -8.47
C ASP A 88 8.15 -7.67 -8.72
N PRO A 89 6.95 -7.88 -8.13
CA PRO A 89 5.80 -7.00 -8.39
C PRO A 89 6.02 -5.58 -7.88
N ILE A 90 5.53 -4.61 -8.65
CA ILE A 90 5.40 -3.20 -8.27
C ILE A 90 3.92 -2.93 -8.05
N LEU A 91 3.52 -2.78 -6.79
CA LEU A 91 2.14 -2.58 -6.39
C LEU A 91 1.77 -1.10 -6.47
N LEU A 92 0.84 -0.77 -7.37
CA LEU A 92 0.53 0.60 -7.78
C LEU A 92 -0.71 1.19 -7.10
N CYS A 93 -0.60 2.46 -6.74
CA CYS A 93 -1.71 3.35 -6.40
C CYS A 93 -1.54 4.75 -7.03
N TYR A 94 -2.38 5.72 -6.67
CA TYR A 94 -2.46 7.05 -7.26
C TYR A 94 -1.53 8.07 -6.61
N GLU A 95 -1.49 8.07 -5.29
CA GLU A 95 -0.87 9.13 -4.52
C GLU A 95 0.64 9.19 -4.74
N LYS A 96 1.16 10.41 -4.85
CA LYS A 96 2.58 10.68 -5.07
C LYS A 96 3.42 10.20 -3.90
N GLU A 97 4.73 10.13 -4.13
CA GLU A 97 5.72 9.89 -3.10
C GLU A 97 5.53 10.80 -1.88
N GLY A 98 5.76 10.26 -0.69
CA GLY A 98 5.59 10.98 0.58
C GLY A 98 4.14 11.24 1.03
N GLN A 99 3.14 11.13 0.14
CA GLN A 99 1.73 11.28 0.51
C GLN A 99 1.21 10.06 1.28
N PHE A 100 0.19 10.25 2.11
CA PHE A 100 -0.50 9.12 2.73
C PHE A 100 -1.22 8.27 1.67
N CYS A 101 -0.98 6.96 1.67
CA CYS A 101 -1.55 6.02 0.71
C CYS A 101 -1.59 4.61 1.31
N HIS A 102 -2.57 3.78 0.93
CA HIS A 102 -2.64 2.40 1.40
C HIS A 102 -1.48 1.53 0.93
N ARG A 103 -0.80 1.88 -0.18
CA ARG A 103 0.42 1.18 -0.61
C ARG A 103 1.52 1.24 0.46
N HIS A 104 1.65 2.37 1.16
CA HIS A 104 2.61 2.52 2.25
C HIS A 104 2.21 1.69 3.48
N VAL A 105 0.91 1.61 3.78
CA VAL A 105 0.38 0.77 4.86
C VAL A 105 0.61 -0.71 4.55
N LEU A 106 0.35 -1.14 3.32
CA LEU A 106 0.62 -2.50 2.85
C LEU A 106 2.12 -2.84 2.94
N ALA A 107 3.00 -1.94 2.48
CA ALA A 107 4.45 -2.11 2.54
C ALA A 107 4.96 -2.33 3.96
N GLU A 108 4.53 -1.50 4.92
CA GLU A 108 4.93 -1.64 6.32
C GLU A 108 4.33 -2.89 6.96
N PHE A 109 3.09 -3.26 6.64
CA PHE A 109 2.51 -4.52 7.11
C PHE A 109 3.29 -5.74 6.61
N VAL A 110 3.67 -5.76 5.33
CA VAL A 110 4.50 -6.84 4.78
C VAL A 110 5.85 -6.92 5.48
N ASN A 111 6.45 -5.78 5.77
CA ASN A 111 7.69 -5.71 6.51
C ASN A 111 7.56 -6.26 7.93
N LEU A 112 6.56 -5.79 8.68
CA LEU A 112 6.34 -6.19 10.07
C LEU A 112 5.93 -7.65 10.21
N LYS A 113 5.09 -8.17 9.31
CA LYS A 113 4.56 -9.54 9.39
C LYS A 113 5.51 -10.61 8.84
N TYR A 114 6.18 -10.33 7.72
CA TYR A 114 6.97 -11.33 6.99
C TYR A 114 8.48 -11.03 7.00
N GLY A 115 8.91 -9.89 7.55
CA GLY A 115 10.32 -9.48 7.52
C GLY A 115 10.83 -9.10 6.13
N ILE A 116 9.93 -8.83 5.18
CA ILE A 116 10.27 -8.49 3.79
C ILE A 116 10.35 -6.97 3.65
N TYR A 117 11.49 -6.44 3.20
CA TYR A 117 11.59 -5.02 2.89
C TYR A 117 10.84 -4.68 1.59
N VAL A 118 9.94 -3.70 1.66
CA VAL A 118 9.15 -3.22 0.53
C VAL A 118 9.45 -1.73 0.29
N PRO A 119 10.43 -1.42 -0.59
CA PRO A 119 10.72 -0.04 -0.94
C PRO A 119 9.58 0.57 -1.75
N ASP A 120 9.35 1.87 -1.52
CA ASP A 120 8.51 2.68 -2.39
C ASP A 120 9.40 3.31 -3.45
N ILE A 121 9.07 3.18 -4.73
CA ILE A 121 9.99 3.54 -5.81
C ILE A 121 9.36 4.39 -6.91
N SER A 122 10.22 5.15 -7.59
CA SER A 122 10.00 5.63 -8.96
C SER A 122 11.07 5.08 -9.90
N ILE A 123 10.79 5.13 -11.21
CA ILE A 123 11.74 4.72 -12.24
C ILE A 123 12.02 5.92 -13.14
N SER A 124 13.27 6.37 -13.16
CA SER A 124 13.68 7.51 -14.00
C SER A 124 13.71 7.14 -15.49
N GLU A 125 13.81 8.14 -16.36
CA GLU A 125 13.99 7.92 -17.80
C GLU A 125 15.24 7.08 -18.12
N GLY A 126 16.28 7.18 -17.29
CA GLY A 126 17.50 6.39 -17.37
C GLY A 126 17.37 4.97 -16.82
N LEU A 127 16.16 4.52 -16.47
CA LEU A 127 15.86 3.22 -15.83
C LEU A 127 16.47 3.07 -14.43
N GLU A 128 16.80 4.18 -13.77
CA GLU A 128 17.29 4.16 -12.41
C GLU A 128 16.12 4.03 -11.43
N ILE A 129 16.27 3.15 -10.44
CA ILE A 129 15.30 2.98 -9.37
C ILE A 129 15.64 3.98 -8.27
N ILE A 130 14.70 4.89 -8.00
CA ILE A 130 14.80 5.87 -6.92
C ILE A 130 13.89 5.40 -5.79
N GLU A 131 14.43 5.26 -4.59
CA GLU A 131 13.67 4.87 -3.41
C GLU A 131 13.17 6.09 -2.63
N HIS A 132 11.89 6.07 -2.27
CA HIS A 132 11.20 7.14 -1.56
C HIS A 132 10.94 6.78 -0.10
N LYS A 133 10.97 7.82 0.74
CA LYS A 133 10.59 7.68 2.15
C LYS A 133 9.08 7.56 2.27
N LYS A 134 8.65 6.57 3.06
CA LYS A 134 7.26 6.40 3.49
C LYS A 134 7.02 7.24 4.77
N PRO A 135 5.78 7.70 5.04
CA PRO A 135 5.47 8.38 6.29
C PRO A 135 5.72 7.48 7.51
N GLU A 136 6.64 7.88 8.39
CA GLU A 136 7.13 7.04 9.51
C GLU A 136 6.04 6.63 10.51
N TYR A 137 5.02 7.47 10.70
CA TYR A 137 3.92 7.20 11.63
C TYR A 137 3.10 5.97 11.23
N ILE A 138 3.07 5.59 9.95
CA ILE A 138 2.32 4.43 9.46
C ILE A 138 2.84 3.16 10.14
N ARG A 139 4.16 2.98 10.17
CA ARG A 139 4.81 1.83 10.81
C ARG A 139 4.48 1.77 12.30
N GLN A 140 4.59 2.90 12.99
CA GLN A 140 4.33 2.99 14.43
C GLN A 140 2.88 2.62 14.79
N ILE A 141 1.92 3.04 13.96
CA ILE A 141 0.50 2.70 14.17
C ILE A 141 0.26 1.22 13.91
N LEU A 142 0.74 0.68 12.79
CA LEU A 142 0.57 -0.74 12.45
C LEU A 142 1.20 -1.66 13.49
N GLN A 143 2.41 -1.36 13.94
CA GLN A 143 3.09 -2.15 14.96
C GLN A 143 2.24 -2.25 16.24
N LYS A 144 1.72 -1.12 16.73
CA LYS A 144 0.83 -1.10 17.91
C LYS A 144 -0.47 -1.87 17.71
N LEU A 145 -1.01 -1.91 16.48
CA LEU A 145 -2.22 -2.68 16.18
C LEU A 145 -1.95 -4.18 16.18
N MET A 146 -0.83 -4.60 15.58
CA MET A 146 -0.42 -6.00 15.50
C MET A 146 -0.03 -6.56 16.87
N GLU A 147 0.68 -5.79 17.70
CA GLU A 147 1.03 -6.19 19.08
C GLU A 147 -0.22 -6.46 19.92
N LYS A 148 -1.24 -5.58 19.84
CA LYS A 148 -2.52 -5.74 20.54
C LYS A 148 -3.35 -6.96 20.10
N GLU A 149 -3.12 -7.47 18.88
CA GLU A 149 -3.82 -8.66 18.39
C GLU A 149 -3.17 -9.94 18.92
N VAL A 150 -1.85 -9.95 19.12
CA VAL A 150 -1.12 -11.09 19.71
C VAL A 150 -1.42 -11.26 21.21
N GLU A 151 -1.73 -10.18 21.91
CA GLU A 151 -2.11 -10.19 23.34
C GLU A 151 -3.56 -10.64 23.60
N ARG A 152 -4.37 -10.84 22.56
CA ARG A 152 -5.80 -11.23 22.66
C ARG A 152 -5.99 -12.73 22.43
#